data_AF-A0A350X9I3-F1
#
_entry.id   AF-A0A350X9I3-F1
#
_cell.length_a   1.000
_cell.length_b   1.000
_cell.length_c   1.000
_cell.angle_alpha   90.00
_cell.angle_beta   90.00
_cell.angle_gamma   90.00
#
_symmetry.space_group_name_H-M   'P 1'
#
loop_
_entity.id
_entity.type
_entity.pdbx_description
1 polymer ?
#
loop_
_entity_poly.entity_id
_entity_poly.type
_entity_poly.pdbx_seq_one_letter_code
_entity_poly.pdbx_strand_id
1 'polypeptide(L)'
;MRVPVQNRDHTPAMPTKASRARRWVKEGKATAHWSDNGIYFVRLVAEPSDRKTQPVAVGIDPGKLYTGVAVQSANFTLWMADLVLPFKTVKERMEQRAMMRRGRRGRRINRKLPDNKRAHRQVRFDNRRHFQVPPSIRANRELELRVFKELLAIIPITAVVYEVVKARGDKGFSPVMVGQQWQLNNLKQYVADVQFIEGWKTAFIRRELGLQKQKYSKGDAIPATHALDGVALACNAFISYGIISARSIGWRGNVTVTPAPFAVIRRSPVSRRQLHLMIPSSGGVRRKYGGTVTRHGLRKGDYVEATQGAKTVCGWVSGDTEKQVSVSDPNWKRLGQFSKNKVRLIRRSTGLIVTASYTAVSFSSVV
;
A
#
# COMPACT_ATOMS: atom_id res chain seq x y z
N MET A 1 -5.07 -22.34 3.95
CA MET A 1 -5.47 -20.92 4.02
C MET A 1 -6.15 -20.61 5.35
N ARG A 2 -5.73 -19.54 6.01
CA ARG A 2 -6.30 -19.04 7.27
C ARG A 2 -7.19 -17.82 7.01
N VAL A 3 -8.25 -17.66 7.80
CA VAL A 3 -9.19 -16.54 7.72
C VAL A 3 -9.07 -15.72 9.01
N PRO A 4 -8.75 -14.41 8.92
CA PRO A 4 -8.75 -13.54 10.08
C PRO A 4 -10.11 -13.49 10.78
N VAL A 5 -10.08 -13.28 12.09
CA VAL A 5 -11.27 -13.27 12.94
C VAL A 5 -11.27 -11.99 13.76
N GLN A 6 -12.43 -11.35 13.89
CA GLN A 6 -12.67 -10.31 14.87
C GLN A 6 -13.59 -10.84 15.97
N ASN A 7 -13.33 -10.43 17.20
CA ASN A 7 -14.25 -10.59 18.32
C ASN A 7 -15.47 -9.69 18.14
N ARG A 8 -16.48 -9.88 19.00
CA ARG A 8 -17.71 -9.06 19.00
C ARG A 8 -17.41 -7.57 19.21
N ASP A 9 -16.41 -7.26 20.05
CA ASP A 9 -15.92 -5.91 20.33
C ASP A 9 -14.99 -5.32 19.25
N HIS A 10 -14.91 -5.96 18.08
CA HIS A 10 -14.07 -5.57 16.94
C HIS A 10 -12.56 -5.71 17.16
N THR A 11 -12.11 -6.25 18.29
CA THR A 11 -10.69 -6.58 18.49
C THR A 11 -10.26 -7.76 17.62
N PRO A 12 -9.02 -7.80 17.11
CA PRO A 12 -8.56 -8.92 16.30
C PRO A 12 -8.36 -10.17 17.17
N ALA A 13 -8.78 -11.30 16.64
CA ALA A 13 -8.62 -12.63 17.24
C ALA A 13 -7.78 -13.53 16.33
N MET A 14 -7.40 -14.69 16.86
CA MET A 14 -6.47 -15.56 16.17
C MET A 14 -7.09 -16.16 14.89
N PRO A 15 -6.43 -16.05 13.70
CA PRO A 15 -6.99 -16.55 12.45
C PRO A 15 -7.33 -18.04 12.47
N THR A 16 -8.47 -18.40 11.89
CA THR A 16 -9.02 -19.76 11.93
C THR A 16 -8.92 -20.47 10.56
N LYS A 17 -9.26 -21.77 10.52
CA LYS A 17 -9.36 -22.51 9.25
C LYS A 17 -10.54 -21.99 8.43
N ALA A 18 -10.39 -21.88 7.11
CA ALA A 18 -11.46 -21.41 6.23
C ALA A 18 -12.75 -22.26 6.32
N SER A 19 -12.64 -23.58 6.51
CA SER A 19 -13.79 -24.47 6.73
C SER A 19 -14.57 -24.12 7.99
N ARG A 20 -13.88 -23.79 9.08
CA ARG A 20 -14.49 -23.37 10.35
C ARG A 20 -15.16 -22.01 10.22
N ALA A 21 -14.52 -21.04 9.57
CA ALA A 21 -15.10 -19.73 9.31
C ALA A 21 -16.41 -19.84 8.49
N ARG A 22 -16.42 -20.64 7.42
CA ARG A 22 -17.64 -20.89 6.62
C ARG A 22 -18.75 -21.52 7.45
N ARG A 23 -18.43 -22.51 8.29
CA ARG A 23 -19.40 -23.15 9.18
C ARG A 23 -20.00 -22.15 10.16
N TRP A 24 -19.18 -21.30 10.79
CA TRP A 24 -19.67 -20.26 11.70
C TRP A 24 -20.63 -19.28 11.01
N VAL A 25 -20.33 -18.87 9.78
CA VAL A 25 -21.22 -17.99 9.02
C VAL A 25 -22.54 -18.70 8.68
N LYS A 26 -22.48 -19.97 8.24
CA LYS A 26 -23.67 -20.78 7.94
C LYS A 26 -24.56 -20.98 9.18
N GLU A 27 -23.96 -21.18 10.35
CA GLU A 27 -24.65 -21.37 11.63
C GLU A 27 -25.06 -20.05 12.31
N GLY A 28 -24.83 -18.88 11.71
CA GLY A 28 -25.14 -17.59 12.32
C GLY A 28 -24.26 -17.19 13.50
N LYS A 29 -23.17 -17.92 13.78
CA LYS A 29 -22.21 -17.64 14.87
C LYS A 29 -21.21 -16.53 14.53
N ALA A 30 -21.06 -16.23 13.24
CA ALA A 30 -20.21 -15.14 12.76
C ALA A 30 -20.82 -14.46 11.54
N THR A 31 -20.46 -13.20 11.32
CA THR A 31 -20.83 -12.43 10.13
C THR A 31 -19.62 -12.26 9.21
N ALA A 32 -19.85 -12.29 7.91
CA ALA A 32 -18.81 -12.17 6.88
C ALA A 32 -18.53 -10.69 6.54
N HIS A 33 -17.25 -10.32 6.46
CA HIS A 33 -16.81 -8.95 6.18
C HIS A 33 -15.59 -8.94 5.25
N TRP A 34 -15.29 -7.77 4.69
CA TRP A 34 -14.10 -7.52 3.87
C TRP A 34 -13.38 -6.28 4.38
N SER A 35 -12.05 -6.35 4.52
CA SER A 35 -11.23 -5.18 4.85
C SER A 35 -10.95 -4.34 3.61
N ASP A 36 -10.42 -3.12 3.82
CA ASP A 36 -10.05 -2.24 2.70
C ASP A 36 -8.86 -2.81 1.91
N ASN A 37 -8.06 -3.70 2.53
CA ASN A 37 -7.00 -4.48 1.88
C ASN A 37 -7.53 -5.66 1.05
N GLY A 38 -8.85 -5.81 0.94
CA GLY A 38 -9.48 -6.93 0.21
C GLY A 38 -9.30 -8.28 0.89
N ILE A 39 -9.15 -8.31 2.21
CA ILE A 39 -9.04 -9.55 2.99
C ILE A 39 -10.43 -9.91 3.50
N TYR A 40 -10.89 -11.12 3.17
CA TYR A 40 -12.08 -11.71 3.77
C TYR A 40 -11.81 -12.07 5.22
N PHE A 41 -12.67 -11.64 6.12
CA PHE A 41 -12.60 -11.98 7.54
C PHE A 41 -14.00 -12.22 8.10
N VAL A 42 -14.06 -12.85 9.27
CA VAL A 42 -15.33 -13.09 9.97
C VAL A 42 -15.33 -12.38 11.31
N ARG A 43 -16.48 -11.84 11.71
CA ARG A 43 -16.69 -11.26 13.04
C ARG A 43 -17.61 -12.17 13.85
N LEU A 44 -17.17 -12.58 15.02
CA LEU A 44 -17.97 -13.40 15.93
C LEU A 44 -19.18 -12.61 16.44
N VAL A 45 -20.32 -13.29 16.57
CA VAL A 45 -21.56 -12.69 17.13
C VAL A 45 -21.55 -12.76 18.66
N ALA A 46 -20.97 -13.82 19.21
CA ALA A 46 -20.83 -14.04 20.65
C ALA A 46 -19.36 -13.97 21.08
N GLU A 47 -19.15 -13.75 22.38
CA GLU A 47 -17.81 -13.82 22.97
C GLU A 47 -17.24 -15.23 22.87
N PRO A 48 -15.97 -15.39 22.46
CA PRO A 48 -15.32 -16.69 22.50
C PRO A 48 -15.03 -17.11 23.94
N SER A 49 -14.82 -18.41 24.15
CA SER A 49 -14.44 -18.95 25.47
C SER A 49 -13.07 -18.45 25.95
N ASP A 50 -12.19 -18.05 25.03
CA ASP A 50 -10.85 -17.53 25.30
C ASP A 50 -10.41 -16.61 24.15
N ARG A 51 -9.51 -15.67 24.44
CA ARG A 51 -8.93 -14.70 23.50
C ARG A 51 -7.43 -14.87 23.29
N LYS A 52 -6.83 -15.97 23.76
CA LYS A 52 -5.41 -16.28 23.53
C LYS A 52 -5.02 -16.19 22.05
N THR A 53 -3.90 -15.51 21.80
CA THR A 53 -3.29 -15.35 20.48
C THR A 53 -1.89 -15.94 20.48
N GLN A 54 -1.39 -16.25 19.29
CA GLN A 54 0.00 -16.63 19.06
C GLN A 54 0.72 -15.44 18.41
N PRO A 55 2.05 -15.31 18.55
CA PRO A 55 2.78 -14.23 17.92
C PRO A 55 2.61 -14.23 16.40
N VAL A 56 2.33 -13.04 15.85
CA VAL A 56 2.20 -12.79 14.41
C VAL A 56 3.07 -11.59 14.06
N ALA A 57 3.92 -11.75 13.05
CA ALA A 57 4.79 -10.69 12.58
C ALA A 57 4.36 -10.19 11.19
N VAL A 58 4.58 -8.90 10.94
CA VAL A 58 4.49 -8.30 9.60
C VAL A 58 5.88 -7.96 9.10
N GLY A 59 6.24 -8.47 7.92
CA GLY A 59 7.43 -8.07 7.20
C GLY A 59 7.12 -7.00 6.18
N ILE A 60 7.88 -5.91 6.16
CA ILE A 60 7.73 -4.79 5.23
C ILE A 60 9.07 -4.56 4.52
N ASP A 61 9.11 -4.85 3.22
CA ASP A 61 10.24 -4.61 2.33
C ASP A 61 10.01 -3.31 1.52
N PRO A 62 10.41 -2.14 2.05
CA PRO A 62 10.21 -0.86 1.40
C PRO A 62 11.12 -0.63 0.17
N GLY A 63 10.53 -0.68 -1.02
CA GLY A 63 11.19 -0.20 -2.24
C GLY A 63 10.83 1.23 -2.65
N LYS A 64 11.34 1.63 -3.84
CA LYS A 64 11.07 2.94 -4.46
C LYS A 64 9.74 2.97 -5.23
N LEU A 65 9.47 1.92 -6.01
CA LEU A 65 8.28 1.77 -6.85
C LEU A 65 7.29 0.75 -6.30
N TYR A 66 7.79 -0.24 -5.56
CA TYR A 66 7.00 -1.30 -4.97
C TYR A 66 7.40 -1.52 -3.51
N THR A 67 6.49 -2.04 -2.69
CA THR A 67 6.81 -2.51 -1.34
C THR A 67 6.17 -3.87 -1.14
N GLY A 68 6.98 -4.85 -0.77
CA GLY A 68 6.50 -6.17 -0.38
C GLY A 68 6.02 -6.14 1.06
N VAL A 69 4.83 -6.69 1.32
CA VAL A 69 4.29 -6.85 2.67
C VAL A 69 3.85 -8.29 2.85
N ALA A 70 4.21 -8.90 3.97
CA ALA A 70 3.67 -10.21 4.32
C ALA A 70 3.36 -10.32 5.81
N VAL A 71 2.41 -11.19 6.13
CA VAL A 71 2.01 -11.50 7.50
C VAL A 71 2.30 -12.97 7.77
N GLN A 72 3.06 -13.24 8.82
CA GLN A 72 3.56 -14.58 9.15
C GLN A 72 3.31 -14.89 10.63
N SER A 73 2.86 -16.11 10.90
CA SER A 73 2.94 -16.76 12.21
C SER A 73 4.02 -17.85 12.17
N ALA A 74 4.37 -18.48 13.29
CA ALA A 74 5.33 -19.59 13.25
C ALA A 74 4.93 -20.68 12.23
N ASN A 75 3.64 -20.99 12.07
CA ASN A 75 3.20 -22.14 11.28
C ASN A 75 2.53 -21.80 9.93
N PHE A 76 2.16 -20.54 9.70
CA PHE A 76 1.38 -20.15 8.53
C PHE A 76 1.76 -18.76 8.04
N THR A 77 1.93 -18.65 6.72
CA THR A 77 1.82 -17.37 6.00
C THR A 77 0.35 -17.02 5.87
N LEU A 78 -0.05 -15.87 6.42
CA LEU A 78 -1.45 -15.47 6.53
C LEU A 78 -1.89 -14.63 5.33
N TRP A 79 -1.01 -13.75 4.85
CA TRP A 79 -1.32 -12.82 3.77
C TRP A 79 -0.06 -12.25 3.15
N MET A 80 -0.12 -11.92 1.87
CA MET A 80 0.96 -11.27 1.12
C MET A 80 0.40 -10.13 0.27
N ALA A 81 1.20 -9.09 0.05
CA ALA A 81 0.86 -8.06 -0.91
C ALA A 81 2.06 -7.34 -1.51
N ASP A 82 1.84 -6.85 -2.72
CA ASP A 82 2.69 -5.87 -3.37
C ASP A 82 1.97 -4.52 -3.42
N LEU A 83 2.60 -3.51 -2.81
CA LEU A 83 2.11 -2.14 -2.86
C LEU A 83 2.73 -1.45 -4.08
N VAL A 84 1.91 -1.02 -5.05
CA VAL A 84 2.36 -0.15 -6.15
C VAL A 84 2.41 1.27 -5.63
N LEU A 85 3.63 1.78 -5.46
CA LEU A 85 3.88 3.04 -4.78
C LEU A 85 3.67 4.25 -5.70
N PRO A 86 3.09 5.35 -5.20
CA PRO A 86 2.78 6.54 -6.01
C PRO A 86 4.02 7.42 -6.29
N PHE A 87 5.24 6.94 -6.06
CA PHE A 87 6.48 7.72 -6.09
C PHE A 87 6.63 8.55 -7.37
N LYS A 88 6.57 7.89 -8.54
CA LYS A 88 6.77 8.52 -9.85
C LYS A 88 5.71 9.60 -10.10
N THR A 89 4.44 9.25 -9.91
CA THR A 89 3.31 10.18 -10.09
C THR A 89 3.39 11.38 -9.15
N VAL A 90 3.79 11.19 -7.89
CA VAL A 90 3.91 12.30 -6.94
C VAL A 90 5.10 13.19 -7.29
N LYS A 91 6.25 12.60 -7.68
CA LYS A 91 7.43 13.34 -8.14
C LYS A 91 7.08 14.24 -9.33
N GLU A 92 6.49 13.67 -10.38
CA GLU A 92 6.09 14.40 -11.59
C GLU A 92 5.10 15.53 -11.26
N ARG A 93 4.10 15.26 -10.39
CA ARG A 93 3.15 16.29 -9.94
C ARG A 93 3.82 17.42 -9.16
N MET A 94 4.84 17.12 -8.36
CA MET A 94 5.58 18.12 -7.59
C MET A 94 6.48 18.96 -8.50
N GLU A 95 7.14 18.35 -9.48
CA GLU A 95 7.95 19.03 -10.50
C GLU A 95 7.08 19.95 -11.37
N GLN A 96 5.96 19.43 -11.89
CA GLN A 96 5.01 20.22 -12.66
C GLN A 96 4.49 21.40 -11.83
N ARG A 97 4.15 21.19 -10.56
CA ARG A 97 3.72 22.27 -9.65
C ARG A 97 4.82 23.33 -9.47
N ALA A 98 6.07 22.91 -9.29
CA ALA A 98 7.19 23.82 -9.12
C ALA A 98 7.44 24.64 -10.38
N MET A 99 7.41 24.00 -11.56
CA MET A 99 7.51 24.65 -12.87
C MET A 99 6.37 25.65 -13.09
N MET A 100 5.11 25.26 -12.86
CA MET A 100 3.94 26.16 -12.99
C MET A 100 4.05 27.39 -12.09
N ARG A 101 4.51 27.22 -10.85
CA ARG A 101 4.72 28.34 -9.92
C ARG A 101 5.85 29.26 -10.38
N ARG A 102 6.93 28.72 -10.93
CA ARG A 102 8.04 29.49 -11.50
C ARG A 102 7.58 30.30 -12.71
N GLY A 103 6.91 29.67 -13.69
CA GLY A 103 6.38 30.37 -14.87
C GLY A 103 5.41 31.49 -14.51
N ARG A 104 4.47 31.26 -13.57
CA ARG A 104 3.55 32.31 -13.10
C ARG A 104 4.29 33.50 -12.47
N ARG A 105 5.31 33.25 -11.63
CA ARG A 105 6.11 34.34 -11.05
C ARG A 105 6.90 35.06 -12.14
N GLY A 106 7.52 34.33 -13.05
CA GLY A 106 8.30 34.88 -14.16
C GLY A 106 7.50 35.85 -15.05
N ARG A 107 6.21 35.59 -15.29
CA ARG A 107 5.31 36.49 -16.05
C ARG A 107 4.96 37.79 -15.33
N ARG A 108 5.05 37.82 -13.99
CA ARG A 108 4.80 39.04 -13.18
C ARG A 108 6.02 39.94 -13.07
N ILE A 109 7.20 39.45 -13.46
CA ILE A 109 8.45 40.20 -13.39
C ILE A 109 8.52 41.08 -14.64
N ASN A 110 8.33 42.39 -14.45
CA ASN A 110 8.67 43.37 -15.48
C ASN A 110 10.20 43.51 -15.54
N ARG A 111 10.83 42.85 -16.53
CA ARG A 111 12.29 42.81 -16.68
C ARG A 111 12.90 44.13 -17.15
N LYS A 112 12.07 45.08 -17.61
CA LYS A 112 12.50 46.43 -18.00
C LYS A 112 12.82 47.31 -16.80
N LEU A 113 12.33 46.97 -15.60
CA LEU A 113 12.64 47.70 -14.37
C LEU A 113 14.00 47.24 -13.80
N PRO A 114 14.75 48.14 -13.12
CA PRO A 114 15.91 47.77 -12.31
C PRO A 114 15.56 46.68 -11.28
N ASP A 115 16.51 45.81 -10.95
CA ASP A 115 16.24 44.58 -10.19
C ASP A 115 15.56 44.85 -8.83
N ASN A 116 16.03 45.87 -8.11
CA ASN A 116 15.47 46.36 -6.85
C ASN A 116 14.00 46.85 -6.96
N LYS A 117 13.52 47.20 -8.16
CA LYS A 117 12.13 47.62 -8.43
C LYS A 117 11.28 46.52 -9.05
N ARG A 118 11.84 45.32 -9.31
CA ARG A 118 11.08 44.19 -9.87
C ARG A 118 10.21 43.54 -8.80
N ALA A 119 9.02 43.08 -9.19
CA ALA A 119 8.16 42.24 -8.37
C ALA A 119 8.69 40.79 -8.23
N HIS A 120 9.97 40.64 -7.86
CA HIS A 120 10.61 39.37 -7.57
C HIS A 120 10.43 39.05 -6.08
N ARG A 121 10.21 37.76 -5.77
CA ARG A 121 10.08 37.32 -4.37
C ARG A 121 11.48 37.05 -3.84
N GLN A 122 11.95 37.82 -2.85
CA GLN A 122 13.19 37.52 -2.14
C GLN A 122 13.19 36.09 -1.59
N VAL A 123 14.36 35.46 -1.60
CA VAL A 123 14.57 34.14 -1.02
C VAL A 123 14.39 34.23 0.50
N ARG A 124 13.64 33.29 1.08
CA ARG A 124 13.40 33.23 2.53
C ARG A 124 13.96 31.91 3.06
N PHE A 125 15.28 31.86 3.27
CA PHE A 125 15.94 30.65 3.79
C PHE A 125 15.45 30.31 5.20
N ASP A 126 15.19 31.32 6.03
CA ASP A 126 14.72 31.20 7.42
C ASP A 126 13.31 30.63 7.57
N ASN A 127 12.58 30.51 6.46
CA ASN A 127 11.26 29.86 6.45
C ASN A 127 11.36 28.32 6.36
N ARG A 128 12.56 27.77 6.20
CA ARG A 128 12.80 26.31 6.15
C ARG A 128 13.09 25.78 7.56
N ARG A 129 12.10 25.86 8.45
CA ARG A 129 12.26 25.52 9.89
C ARG A 129 12.07 24.05 10.24
N HIS A 130 11.71 23.19 9.29
CA HIS A 130 11.32 21.81 9.58
C HIS A 130 12.06 20.80 8.69
N PHE A 131 12.59 19.75 9.30
CA PHE A 131 13.08 18.55 8.61
C PHE A 131 11.88 17.78 8.05
N GLN A 132 11.55 18.02 6.78
CA GLN A 132 10.40 17.40 6.12
C GLN A 132 10.83 16.23 5.24
N VAL A 133 10.15 15.09 5.39
CA VAL A 133 10.25 13.98 4.44
C VAL A 133 9.75 14.47 3.06
N PRO A 134 10.48 14.23 1.96
CA PRO A 134 10.03 14.61 0.63
C PRO A 134 8.64 14.05 0.31
N PRO A 135 7.75 14.79 -0.37
CA PRO A 135 6.36 14.37 -0.59
C PRO A 135 6.21 13.02 -1.29
N SER A 136 7.11 12.66 -2.21
CA SER A 136 7.08 11.36 -2.90
C SER A 136 7.43 10.19 -1.97
N ILE A 137 8.41 10.37 -1.09
CA ILE A 137 8.80 9.36 -0.08
C ILE A 137 7.71 9.25 0.97
N ARG A 138 7.21 10.38 1.47
CA ARG A 138 6.11 10.42 2.43
C ARG A 138 4.87 9.71 1.89
N ALA A 139 4.51 9.92 0.63
CA ALA A 139 3.35 9.27 0.03
C ALA A 139 3.48 7.73 -0.05
N ASN A 140 4.70 7.21 -0.25
CA ASN A 140 4.98 5.77 -0.20
C ASN A 140 4.77 5.23 1.22
N ARG A 141 5.46 5.83 2.20
CA ARG A 141 5.41 5.44 3.61
C ARG A 141 4.00 5.55 4.20
N GLU A 142 3.23 6.56 3.81
CA GLU A 142 1.82 6.68 4.20
C GLU A 142 0.93 5.59 3.56
N LEU A 143 1.24 5.08 2.37
CA LEU A 143 0.52 3.93 1.79
C LEU A 143 0.82 2.65 2.57
N GLU A 144 2.08 2.41 2.92
CA GLU A 144 2.49 1.29 3.77
C GLU A 144 1.76 1.35 5.12
N LEU A 145 1.77 2.52 5.78
CA LEU A 145 1.09 2.72 7.05
C LEU A 145 -0.43 2.53 6.93
N ARG A 146 -1.05 2.98 5.83
CA ARG A 146 -2.48 2.77 5.57
C ARG A 146 -2.84 1.29 5.52
N VAL A 147 -2.04 0.49 4.82
CA VAL A 147 -2.23 -0.97 4.67
C VAL A 147 -1.96 -1.68 5.99
N PHE A 148 -0.91 -1.29 6.70
CA PHE A 148 -0.56 -1.85 8.00
C PHE A 148 -1.67 -1.65 9.05
N LYS A 149 -2.27 -0.45 9.10
CA LYS A 149 -3.42 -0.17 9.99
C LYS A 149 -4.62 -1.07 9.72
N GLU A 150 -4.91 -1.37 8.45
CA GLU A 150 -5.97 -2.32 8.12
C GLU A 150 -5.65 -3.73 8.59
N LEU A 151 -4.38 -4.16 8.53
CA LEU A 151 -3.98 -5.46 9.04
C LEU A 151 -4.14 -5.54 10.55
N LEU A 152 -3.73 -4.50 11.29
CA LEU A 152 -3.90 -4.42 12.75
C LEU A 152 -5.36 -4.53 13.20
N ALA A 153 -6.29 -4.02 12.39
CA ALA A 153 -7.71 -4.09 12.72
C ALA A 153 -8.27 -5.53 12.68
N ILE A 154 -7.64 -6.44 11.93
CA ILE A 154 -8.20 -7.79 11.70
C ILE A 154 -7.27 -8.95 12.10
N ILE A 155 -5.98 -8.70 12.35
CA ILE A 155 -4.98 -9.70 12.71
C ILE A 155 -4.23 -9.24 13.97
N PRO A 156 -4.03 -10.12 14.97
CA PRO A 156 -3.34 -9.77 16.22
C PRO A 156 -1.82 -9.73 16.01
N ILE A 157 -1.34 -8.67 15.37
CA ILE A 157 0.08 -8.47 15.07
C ILE A 157 0.83 -8.09 16.35
N THR A 158 1.91 -8.81 16.65
CA THR A 158 2.76 -8.59 17.83
C THR A 158 4.13 -8.01 17.47
N ALA A 159 4.59 -8.18 16.22
CA ALA A 159 5.90 -7.70 15.77
C ALA A 159 5.86 -7.14 14.34
N VAL A 160 6.76 -6.20 14.04
CA VAL A 160 6.98 -5.69 12.68
C VAL A 160 8.47 -5.76 12.38
N VAL A 161 8.82 -6.37 11.25
CA VAL A 161 10.20 -6.43 10.74
C VAL A 161 10.29 -5.59 9.47
N TYR A 162 11.12 -4.55 9.49
CA TYR A 162 11.20 -3.55 8.43
C TYR A 162 12.60 -3.51 7.82
N GLU A 163 12.71 -3.63 6.50
CA GLU A 163 14.03 -3.54 5.85
C GLU A 163 14.55 -2.09 5.81
N VAL A 164 15.80 -1.90 6.23
CA VAL A 164 16.49 -0.60 6.19
C VAL A 164 17.57 -0.56 5.12
N VAL A 165 17.65 0.58 4.43
CA VAL A 165 18.68 0.82 3.42
C VAL A 165 19.79 1.66 4.04
N LYS A 166 20.99 1.11 4.09
CA LYS A 166 22.20 1.90 4.35
C LYS A 166 22.69 2.50 3.04
N ALA A 167 22.20 3.68 2.71
CA ALA A 167 22.73 4.43 1.58
C ALA A 167 24.16 4.91 1.92
N ARG A 168 25.17 4.43 1.17
CA ARG A 168 26.52 5.00 1.21
C ARG A 168 26.50 6.26 0.34
N GLY A 169 26.23 7.40 0.94
CA GLY A 169 26.40 8.70 0.31
C GLY A 169 27.78 9.29 0.59
N ASP A 170 28.20 10.20 -0.29
CA ASP A 170 29.04 11.35 0.06
C ASP A 170 28.41 12.14 1.23
N LYS A 171 29.14 13.09 1.85
CA LYS A 171 28.86 13.76 3.15
C LYS A 171 27.43 14.36 3.38
N GLY A 172 26.49 14.20 2.44
CA GLY A 172 25.09 14.61 2.54
C GLY A 172 24.12 13.55 3.09
N PHE A 173 22.96 14.04 3.55
CA PHE A 173 21.87 13.21 4.07
C PHE A 173 21.17 12.40 2.95
N SER A 174 20.73 11.17 3.26
CA SER A 174 19.87 10.39 2.35
C SER A 174 18.38 10.62 2.66
N PRO A 175 17.60 11.16 1.71
CA PRO A 175 16.15 11.32 1.89
C PRO A 175 15.41 10.01 2.13
N VAL A 176 15.95 8.89 1.64
CA VAL A 176 15.40 7.55 1.86
C VAL A 176 15.57 7.15 3.32
N MET A 177 16.76 7.36 3.91
CA MET A 177 17.02 7.06 5.31
C MET A 177 16.15 7.89 6.25
N VAL A 178 15.96 9.19 5.96
CA VAL A 178 15.03 10.04 6.73
C VAL A 178 13.59 9.53 6.62
N GLY A 179 13.17 9.10 5.43
CA GLY A 179 11.86 8.49 5.23
C GLY A 179 11.69 7.16 5.98
N GLN A 180 12.73 6.33 6.06
CA GLN A 180 12.71 5.08 6.82
C GLN A 180 12.64 5.34 8.33
N GLN A 181 13.43 6.28 8.86
CA GLN A 181 13.36 6.66 10.26
C GLN A 181 11.97 7.21 10.63
N TRP A 182 11.41 8.06 9.77
CA TRP A 182 10.04 8.56 9.94
C TRP A 182 9.02 7.43 10.00
N GLN A 183 9.14 6.43 9.13
CA GLN A 183 8.23 5.29 9.10
C GLN A 183 8.38 4.38 10.32
N LEU A 184 9.61 4.09 10.75
CA LEU A 184 9.87 3.30 11.97
C LEU A 184 9.23 3.96 13.19
N ASN A 185 9.33 5.28 13.33
CA ASN A 185 8.68 6.03 14.40
C ASN A 185 7.16 5.92 14.33
N ASN A 186 6.56 5.96 13.14
CA ASN A 186 5.11 5.75 12.98
C ASN A 186 4.70 4.33 13.37
N LEU A 187 5.45 3.30 12.99
CA LEU A 187 5.13 1.89 13.30
C LEU A 187 5.19 1.62 14.81
N LYS A 188 6.18 2.20 15.51
CA LYS A 188 6.34 2.09 16.97
C LYS A 188 5.16 2.66 17.78
N GLN A 189 4.31 3.48 17.17
CA GLN A 189 3.08 3.96 17.82
C GLN A 189 2.00 2.89 17.93
N TYR A 190 2.10 1.81 17.16
CA TYR A 190 1.07 0.75 17.11
C TYR A 190 1.56 -0.60 17.62
N VAL A 191 2.85 -0.90 17.45
CA VAL A 191 3.46 -2.17 17.88
C VAL A 191 4.77 -1.85 18.59
N ALA A 192 4.99 -2.46 19.75
CA ALA A 192 6.21 -2.23 20.55
C ALA A 192 7.45 -2.88 19.92
N ASP A 193 7.31 -4.12 19.44
CA ASP A 193 8.39 -4.87 18.79
C ASP A 193 8.50 -4.50 17.30
N VAL A 194 9.25 -3.43 17.03
CA VAL A 194 9.62 -3.01 15.67
C VAL A 194 11.11 -3.23 15.45
N GLN A 195 11.42 -4.27 14.68
CA GLN A 195 12.77 -4.66 14.31
C GLN A 195 13.14 -4.09 12.95
N PHE A 196 14.42 -3.79 12.77
CA PHE A 196 14.96 -3.46 11.46
C PHE A 196 16.06 -4.44 11.09
N ILE A 197 16.10 -4.82 9.82
CA ILE A 197 17.18 -5.65 9.29
C ILE A 197 17.70 -5.08 7.98
N GLU A 198 18.94 -5.41 7.67
CA GLU A 198 19.60 -5.03 6.42
C GLU A 198 19.29 -6.04 5.32
N GLY A 199 19.27 -5.58 4.07
CA GLY A 199 18.86 -6.43 2.93
C GLY A 199 19.71 -7.70 2.72
N TRP A 200 20.97 -7.73 3.16
CA TRP A 200 21.77 -8.97 3.10
C TRP A 200 21.22 -10.05 4.03
N LYS A 201 20.67 -9.67 5.20
CA LYS A 201 20.05 -10.60 6.14
C LYS A 201 18.73 -11.11 5.58
N THR A 202 17.94 -10.25 4.93
CA THR A 202 16.73 -10.66 4.19
C THR A 202 17.08 -11.71 3.13
N ALA A 203 18.13 -11.48 2.34
CA ALA A 203 18.57 -12.43 1.32
C ALA A 203 19.02 -13.78 1.91
N PHE A 204 19.70 -13.76 3.07
CA PHE A 204 20.13 -14.95 3.78
C PHE A 204 18.93 -15.78 4.28
N ILE A 205 17.96 -15.14 4.93
CA ILE A 205 16.71 -15.78 5.37
C ILE A 205 15.94 -16.34 4.18
N ARG A 206 15.84 -15.57 3.09
CA ARG A 206 15.12 -15.98 1.88
C ARG A 206 15.71 -17.26 1.29
N ARG A 207 17.04 -17.40 1.30
CA ARG A 207 17.74 -18.61 0.85
C ARG A 207 17.45 -19.80 1.75
N GLU A 208 17.49 -19.60 3.07
CA GLU A 208 17.15 -20.66 4.04
C GLU A 208 15.73 -21.19 3.82
N LEU A 209 14.78 -20.30 3.61
CA LEU A 209 13.38 -20.66 3.39
C LEU A 209 13.09 -21.21 1.98
N GLY A 210 14.11 -21.35 1.11
CA GLY A 210 13.93 -21.84 -0.25
C GLY A 210 13.09 -20.92 -1.16
N LEU A 211 12.97 -19.64 -0.83
CA LEU A 211 12.07 -18.71 -1.51
C LEU A 211 12.71 -18.15 -2.80
N GLN A 212 12.31 -18.69 -3.94
CA GLN A 212 12.86 -18.30 -5.24
C GLN A 212 12.21 -17.02 -5.77
N LYS A 213 13.03 -15.99 -5.99
CA LYS A 213 12.59 -14.73 -6.61
C LYS A 213 12.53 -14.82 -8.13
N GLN A 214 11.57 -14.12 -8.71
CA GLN A 214 11.54 -13.89 -10.15
C GLN A 214 12.69 -12.95 -10.54
N LYS A 215 13.56 -13.42 -11.45
CA LYS A 215 14.77 -12.68 -11.88
C LYS A 215 14.52 -11.72 -13.05
N TYR A 216 13.60 -12.06 -13.95
CA TYR A 216 13.50 -11.44 -15.27
C TYR A 216 12.48 -10.31 -15.37
N SER A 217 11.31 -10.41 -14.72
CA SER A 217 10.28 -9.36 -14.74
C SER A 217 9.97 -8.85 -13.34
N LYS A 218 10.70 -7.84 -12.89
CA LYS A 218 10.50 -7.20 -11.57
C LYS A 218 9.22 -6.35 -11.49
N GLY A 219 8.49 -6.19 -12.60
CA GLY A 219 7.24 -5.44 -12.66
C GLY A 219 6.00 -6.32 -12.54
N ASP A 220 6.17 -7.64 -12.50
CA ASP A 220 5.04 -8.56 -12.45
C ASP A 220 4.35 -8.49 -11.09
N ALA A 221 3.02 -8.47 -11.15
CA ALA A 221 2.12 -8.49 -10.01
C ALA A 221 1.96 -9.93 -9.48
N ILE A 222 3.05 -10.57 -9.09
CA ILE A 222 3.07 -11.94 -8.53
C ILE A 222 3.85 -11.99 -7.23
N PRO A 223 3.55 -12.93 -6.31
CA PRO A 223 4.26 -13.02 -5.02
C PRO A 223 5.78 -13.06 -5.13
N ALA A 224 6.30 -13.70 -6.20
CA ALA A 224 7.72 -13.94 -6.43
C ALA A 224 8.55 -12.68 -6.73
N THR A 225 7.95 -11.49 -6.90
CA THR A 225 8.70 -10.24 -7.15
C THR A 225 9.09 -9.52 -5.86
N HIS A 226 8.11 -9.01 -5.09
CA HIS A 226 8.37 -8.21 -3.89
C HIS A 226 7.88 -8.87 -2.60
N ALA A 227 6.71 -9.52 -2.60
CA ALA A 227 6.14 -10.11 -1.39
C ALA A 227 7.01 -11.18 -0.71
N LEU A 228 7.84 -11.93 -1.46
CA LEU A 228 8.75 -12.93 -0.86
C LEU A 228 9.78 -12.32 0.10
N ASP A 229 10.28 -11.11 -0.16
CA ASP A 229 11.17 -10.45 0.79
C ASP A 229 10.37 -10.05 2.05
N GLY A 230 9.12 -9.61 1.89
CA GLY A 230 8.18 -9.44 3.00
C GLY A 230 8.00 -10.71 3.83
N VAL A 231 7.89 -11.89 3.21
CA VAL A 231 7.79 -13.18 3.92
C VAL A 231 9.08 -13.47 4.69
N ALA A 232 10.24 -13.33 4.05
CA ALA A 232 11.53 -13.54 4.71
C ALA A 232 11.72 -12.60 5.92
N LEU A 233 11.37 -11.32 5.76
CA LEU A 233 11.36 -10.33 6.85
C LEU A 233 10.45 -10.77 8.00
N ALA A 234 9.21 -11.16 7.71
CA ALA A 234 8.27 -11.59 8.74
C ALA A 234 8.76 -12.84 9.48
N CYS A 235 9.42 -13.77 8.78
CA CYS A 235 10.02 -14.96 9.36
C CYS A 235 11.17 -14.66 10.33
N ASN A 236 11.90 -13.54 10.16
CA ASN A 236 12.96 -13.12 11.09
C ASN A 236 12.48 -13.00 12.54
N ALA A 237 11.19 -12.77 12.78
CA ALA A 237 10.63 -12.73 14.13
C ALA A 237 10.58 -14.11 14.82
N PHE A 238 10.69 -15.20 14.06
CA PHE A 238 10.55 -16.58 14.54
C PHE A 238 11.83 -17.40 14.42
N ILE A 239 12.75 -17.00 13.54
CA ILE A 239 14.02 -17.69 13.33
C ILE A 239 15.21 -16.74 13.47
N SER A 240 16.32 -17.26 13.97
CA SER A 240 17.58 -16.53 14.10
C SER A 240 18.76 -17.42 13.77
N TYR A 241 19.80 -16.87 13.14
CA TYR A 241 21.03 -17.58 12.86
C TYR A 241 22.06 -17.28 13.96
N GLY A 242 22.63 -18.32 14.57
CA GLY A 242 23.58 -18.17 15.67
C GLY A 242 24.05 -19.51 16.24
N ILE A 243 24.73 -19.49 17.37
CA ILE A 243 25.33 -20.68 18.00
C ILE A 243 24.23 -21.65 18.45
N ILE A 244 24.07 -22.86 17.90
CA ILE A 244 23.05 -23.81 18.38
C ILE A 244 23.60 -24.64 19.54
N SER A 245 24.88 -24.98 19.50
CA SER A 245 25.58 -25.73 20.55
C SER A 245 27.02 -25.21 20.71
N ALA A 246 27.75 -25.69 21.72
CA ALA A 246 29.13 -25.28 21.97
C ALA A 246 30.07 -25.41 20.74
N ARG A 247 29.73 -26.25 19.75
CA ARG A 247 30.54 -26.48 18.53
C ARG A 247 29.77 -26.26 17.22
N SER A 248 28.53 -25.77 17.25
CA SER A 248 27.73 -25.60 16.04
C SER A 248 27.02 -24.24 15.97
N ILE A 249 26.99 -23.68 14.76
CA ILE A 249 26.23 -22.48 14.42
C ILE A 249 25.20 -22.89 13.37
N GLY A 250 23.98 -22.39 13.49
CA GLY A 250 22.92 -22.64 12.53
C GLY A 250 21.66 -21.85 12.87
N TRP A 251 20.55 -22.27 12.29
CA TRP A 251 19.24 -21.67 12.54
C TRP A 251 18.61 -22.19 13.83
N ARG A 252 18.16 -21.27 14.67
CA ARG A 252 17.32 -21.50 15.84
C ARG A 252 15.90 -21.06 15.54
N GLY A 253 14.93 -21.79 16.09
CA GLY A 253 13.49 -21.57 15.86
C GLY A 253 12.97 -22.40 14.69
N ASN A 254 11.66 -22.42 14.52
CA ASN A 254 11.00 -23.13 13.43
C ASN A 254 9.93 -22.23 12.82
N VAL A 255 9.90 -22.15 11.50
CA VAL A 255 8.88 -21.43 10.75
C VAL A 255 8.44 -22.22 9.53
N THR A 256 7.14 -22.25 9.27
CA THR A 256 6.55 -22.88 8.08
C THR A 256 5.95 -21.80 7.17
N VAL A 257 6.46 -21.72 5.95
CA VAL A 257 5.88 -20.87 4.90
C VAL A 257 4.80 -21.68 4.17
N THR A 258 3.61 -21.11 3.99
CA THR A 258 2.47 -21.80 3.39
C THR A 258 1.82 -20.97 2.29
N PRO A 259 1.06 -21.56 1.36
CA PRO A 259 0.29 -20.78 0.39
C PRO A 259 -0.70 -19.84 1.08
N ALA A 260 -0.66 -18.56 0.68
CA ALA A 260 -1.44 -17.49 1.29
C ALA A 260 -2.08 -16.59 0.22
N PRO A 261 -3.20 -15.90 0.53
CA PRO A 261 -3.76 -14.92 -0.37
C PRO A 261 -2.76 -13.82 -0.71
N PHE A 262 -2.74 -13.41 -1.97
CA PHE A 262 -1.88 -12.34 -2.46
C PHE A 262 -2.73 -11.19 -3.01
N ALA A 263 -2.33 -9.96 -2.72
CA ALA A 263 -2.99 -8.77 -3.24
C ALA A 263 -2.00 -7.78 -3.86
N VAL A 264 -2.40 -7.14 -4.95
CA VAL A 264 -1.72 -5.94 -5.43
C VAL A 264 -2.55 -4.73 -5.06
N ILE A 265 -1.93 -3.82 -4.31
CA ILE A 265 -2.60 -2.66 -3.71
C ILE A 265 -1.97 -1.39 -4.25
N ARG A 266 -2.79 -0.42 -4.64
CA ARG A 266 -2.32 0.91 -5.04
C ARG A 266 -3.29 1.98 -4.60
N ARG A 267 -2.83 3.23 -4.53
CA ARG A 267 -3.74 4.36 -4.32
C ARG A 267 -4.59 4.60 -5.57
N SER A 268 -5.87 4.89 -5.37
CA SER A 268 -6.74 5.37 -6.44
C SER A 268 -6.16 6.69 -7.03
N PRO A 269 -5.86 6.73 -8.34
CA PRO A 269 -5.35 7.93 -8.98
C PRO A 269 -6.38 9.06 -9.01
N VAL A 270 -6.30 9.95 -8.02
CA VAL A 270 -7.10 11.17 -8.03
C VAL A 270 -6.30 12.29 -8.69
N SER A 271 -6.85 12.83 -9.78
CA SER A 271 -6.43 14.12 -10.31
C SER A 271 -7.00 15.23 -9.44
N ARG A 272 -6.16 15.82 -8.59
CA ARG A 272 -6.50 17.06 -7.88
C ARG A 272 -6.60 18.20 -8.88
N ARG A 273 -7.37 19.24 -8.54
CA ARG A 273 -7.45 20.45 -9.36
C ARG A 273 -6.02 20.94 -9.64
N GLN A 274 -5.64 20.96 -10.91
CA GLN A 274 -4.43 21.66 -11.31
C GLN A 274 -4.71 23.14 -11.12
N LEU A 275 -3.75 23.86 -10.53
CA LEU A 275 -3.97 25.24 -10.10
C LEU A 275 -4.48 26.10 -11.25
N HIS A 276 -4.06 25.83 -12.50
CA HIS A 276 -4.54 26.44 -13.71
C HIS A 276 -4.24 25.44 -14.83
N LEU A 277 -5.21 25.03 -15.66
CA LEU A 277 -4.96 24.35 -16.95
C LEU A 277 -4.30 25.37 -17.90
N MET A 278 -3.06 25.73 -17.57
CA MET A 278 -2.02 26.58 -18.19
C MET A 278 -2.39 27.94 -18.79
N ILE A 279 -3.54 28.09 -19.44
CA ILE A 279 -4.00 29.26 -20.18
C ILE A 279 -5.50 29.48 -19.87
N PRO A 280 -5.93 30.68 -19.43
CA PRO A 280 -7.35 31.00 -19.31
C PRO A 280 -8.01 30.96 -20.70
N SER A 281 -9.28 30.56 -20.76
CA SER A 281 -10.07 30.72 -21.99
C SER A 281 -10.32 32.21 -22.26
N SER A 282 -10.78 32.55 -23.47
CA SER A 282 -11.24 33.91 -23.78
C SER A 282 -12.22 34.39 -22.70
N GLY A 283 -12.06 35.64 -22.23
CA GLY A 283 -12.81 36.20 -21.09
C GLY A 283 -12.23 35.88 -19.70
N GLY A 284 -11.03 35.28 -19.60
CA GLY A 284 -10.34 35.06 -18.32
C GLY A 284 -10.90 33.90 -17.47
N VAL A 285 -11.97 33.26 -17.94
CA VAL A 285 -12.63 32.14 -17.26
C VAL A 285 -11.77 30.87 -17.36
N ARG A 286 -11.68 30.14 -16.25
CA ARG A 286 -10.86 28.93 -16.14
C ARG A 286 -11.73 27.68 -16.10
N ARG A 287 -11.39 26.67 -16.90
CA ARG A 287 -12.10 25.39 -16.90
C ARG A 287 -12.03 24.72 -15.53
N LYS A 288 -13.19 24.24 -15.03
CA LYS A 288 -13.25 23.36 -13.87
C LYS A 288 -12.62 22.01 -14.24
N TYR A 289 -11.52 21.65 -13.60
CA TYR A 289 -10.84 20.36 -13.81
C TYR A 289 -10.38 19.76 -12.48
N GLY A 290 -10.52 18.44 -12.36
CA GLY A 290 -10.14 17.71 -11.16
C GLY A 290 -11.24 17.71 -10.08
N GLY A 291 -11.16 16.74 -9.19
CA GLY A 291 -12.20 16.45 -8.20
C GLY A 291 -12.17 14.97 -7.82
N THR A 292 -12.65 14.68 -6.62
CA THR A 292 -12.82 13.32 -6.08
C THR A 292 -14.19 12.74 -6.36
N VAL A 293 -15.18 13.58 -6.69
CA VAL A 293 -16.56 13.18 -6.97
C VAL A 293 -16.91 13.61 -8.40
N THR A 294 -17.58 12.73 -9.14
CA THR A 294 -18.12 13.01 -10.47
C THR A 294 -19.37 13.87 -10.38
N ARG A 295 -19.84 14.41 -11.50
CA ARG A 295 -21.13 15.12 -11.58
C ARG A 295 -22.34 14.24 -11.27
N HIS A 296 -22.13 12.92 -11.19
CA HIS A 296 -23.17 11.90 -11.05
C HIS A 296 -23.21 11.27 -9.66
N GLY A 297 -22.55 11.88 -8.64
CA GLY A 297 -22.57 11.40 -7.26
C GLY A 297 -21.67 10.18 -6.97
N LEU A 298 -20.93 9.69 -7.98
CA LEU A 298 -19.93 8.63 -7.81
C LEU A 298 -18.57 9.23 -7.48
N ARG A 299 -17.79 8.57 -6.62
CA ARG A 299 -16.44 9.02 -6.26
C ARG A 299 -15.41 8.33 -7.16
N LYS A 300 -14.29 9.00 -7.42
CA LYS A 300 -13.15 8.36 -8.08
C LYS A 300 -12.61 7.24 -7.18
N GLY A 301 -12.46 6.06 -7.75
CA GLY A 301 -12.16 4.83 -7.02
C GLY A 301 -13.39 4.14 -6.40
N ASP A 302 -14.62 4.60 -6.61
CA ASP A 302 -15.79 3.76 -6.35
C ASP A 302 -15.73 2.55 -7.28
N TYR A 303 -15.97 1.36 -6.75
CA TYR A 303 -16.07 0.13 -7.53
C TYR A 303 -17.51 -0.02 -8.01
N VAL A 304 -17.67 -0.16 -9.32
CA VAL A 304 -18.96 -0.12 -10.01
C VAL A 304 -19.06 -1.25 -11.01
N GLU A 305 -20.27 -1.71 -11.24
CA GLU A 305 -20.65 -2.48 -12.42
C GLU A 305 -21.25 -1.52 -13.45
N ALA A 306 -20.88 -1.68 -14.71
CA ALA A 306 -21.40 -0.86 -15.78
C ALA A 306 -21.73 -1.69 -17.02
N THR A 307 -22.89 -1.40 -17.62
CA THR A 307 -23.42 -2.17 -18.75
C THR A 307 -23.68 -1.27 -19.97
N GLN A 308 -23.25 -1.71 -21.15
CA GLN A 308 -23.54 -1.06 -22.42
C GLN A 308 -23.72 -2.10 -23.52
N GLY A 309 -24.94 -2.19 -24.07
CA GLY A 309 -25.29 -3.28 -24.99
C GLY A 309 -25.11 -4.62 -24.28
N ALA A 310 -24.42 -5.56 -24.94
CA ALA A 310 -24.09 -6.88 -24.38
C ALA A 310 -22.89 -6.88 -23.41
N LYS A 311 -22.19 -5.75 -23.24
CA LYS A 311 -20.96 -5.67 -22.44
C LYS A 311 -21.26 -5.19 -21.02
N THR A 312 -21.03 -6.06 -20.04
CA THR A 312 -21.00 -5.69 -18.61
C THR A 312 -19.55 -5.76 -18.11
N VAL A 313 -19.09 -4.72 -17.41
CA VAL A 313 -17.76 -4.68 -16.80
C VAL A 313 -17.85 -4.24 -15.35
N CYS A 314 -16.95 -4.77 -14.51
CA CYS A 314 -16.75 -4.28 -13.15
C CYS A 314 -15.38 -3.60 -13.05
N GLY A 315 -15.34 -2.41 -12.48
CA GLY A 315 -14.11 -1.62 -12.38
C GLY A 315 -14.26 -0.39 -11.51
N TRP A 316 -13.26 0.49 -11.56
CA TRP A 316 -13.20 1.68 -10.72
C TRP A 316 -13.57 2.93 -11.51
N VAL A 317 -14.38 3.79 -10.90
CA VAL A 317 -14.70 5.10 -11.47
C VAL A 317 -13.43 5.95 -11.58
N SER A 318 -13.06 6.34 -12.80
CA SER A 318 -11.86 7.13 -13.08
C SER A 318 -12.15 8.58 -13.46
N GLY A 319 -13.38 8.88 -13.87
CA GLY A 319 -13.84 10.23 -14.20
C GLY A 319 -15.23 10.24 -14.83
N ASP A 320 -15.62 11.38 -15.39
CA ASP A 320 -16.94 11.59 -15.95
C ASP A 320 -16.94 12.64 -17.06
N THR A 321 -17.89 12.48 -17.98
CA THR A 321 -18.36 13.53 -18.89
C THR A 321 -19.71 14.04 -18.39
N GLU A 322 -20.33 14.93 -19.16
CA GLU A 322 -21.65 15.45 -18.84
C GLU A 322 -22.72 14.34 -18.70
N LYS A 323 -22.64 13.27 -19.51
CA LYS A 323 -23.67 12.20 -19.54
C LYS A 323 -23.14 10.81 -19.13
N GLN A 324 -21.82 10.63 -19.07
CA GLN A 324 -21.21 9.31 -18.89
C GLN A 324 -20.20 9.28 -17.74
N VAL A 325 -19.99 8.09 -17.21
CA VAL A 325 -18.98 7.77 -16.19
C VAL A 325 -17.92 6.89 -16.84
N SER A 326 -16.65 7.23 -16.62
CA SER A 326 -15.51 6.44 -17.10
C SER A 326 -15.17 5.38 -16.06
N VAL A 327 -15.10 4.13 -16.50
CA VAL A 327 -14.73 2.99 -15.66
C VAL A 327 -13.39 2.45 -16.14
N SER A 328 -12.47 2.21 -15.21
CA SER A 328 -11.12 1.73 -15.47
C SER A 328 -10.84 0.41 -14.76
N ASP A 329 -9.86 -0.31 -15.29
CA ASP A 329 -9.30 -1.52 -14.69
C ASP A 329 -8.41 -1.17 -13.47
N PRO A 330 -7.85 -2.18 -12.77
CA PRO A 330 -6.94 -1.94 -11.65
C PRO A 330 -5.66 -1.19 -12.01
N ASN A 331 -5.22 -1.29 -13.26
CA ASN A 331 -4.06 -0.58 -13.82
C ASN A 331 -4.39 0.85 -14.25
N TRP A 332 -5.62 1.30 -13.99
CA TRP A 332 -6.15 2.60 -14.37
C TRP A 332 -6.31 2.80 -15.88
N LYS A 333 -6.25 1.71 -16.66
CA LYS A 333 -6.59 1.71 -18.08
C LYS A 333 -8.12 1.74 -18.22
N ARG A 334 -8.63 2.67 -19.01
CA ARG A 334 -10.09 2.86 -19.18
C ARG A 334 -10.70 1.66 -19.92
N LEU A 335 -11.68 1.00 -19.30
CA LEU A 335 -12.47 -0.10 -19.87
C LEU A 335 -13.58 0.40 -20.79
N GLY A 336 -14.10 1.60 -20.49
CA GLY A 336 -15.15 2.24 -21.28
C GLY A 336 -15.71 3.50 -20.62
N GLN A 337 -16.67 4.12 -21.29
CA GLN A 337 -17.49 5.21 -20.76
C GLN A 337 -18.96 4.81 -20.88
N PHE A 338 -19.66 4.82 -19.77
CA PHE A 338 -20.99 4.26 -19.66
C PHE A 338 -21.98 5.36 -19.29
N SER A 339 -23.20 5.31 -19.84
CA SER A 339 -24.26 6.23 -19.42
C SER A 339 -24.47 6.14 -17.91
N LYS A 340 -24.64 7.28 -17.24
CA LYS A 340 -24.74 7.32 -15.76
C LYS A 340 -25.83 6.38 -15.21
N ASN A 341 -26.93 6.19 -15.94
CA ASN A 341 -28.06 5.34 -15.54
C ASN A 341 -27.74 3.83 -15.68
N LYS A 342 -26.66 3.48 -16.37
CA LYS A 342 -26.20 2.09 -16.57
C LYS A 342 -24.97 1.75 -15.73
N VAL A 343 -24.73 2.52 -14.66
CA VAL A 343 -23.60 2.35 -13.75
C VAL A 343 -24.15 2.16 -12.35
N ARG A 344 -23.91 0.97 -11.79
CA ARG A 344 -24.36 0.58 -10.45
C ARG A 344 -23.17 0.58 -9.50
N LEU A 345 -23.30 1.30 -8.40
CA LEU A 345 -22.31 1.28 -7.32
C LEU A 345 -22.32 -0.08 -6.61
N ILE A 346 -21.16 -0.74 -6.55
CA ILE A 346 -20.96 -1.96 -5.75
C ILE A 346 -20.32 -1.60 -4.41
N ARG A 347 -19.24 -0.81 -4.42
CA ARG A 347 -18.50 -0.44 -3.21
C ARG A 347 -17.95 0.97 -3.29
N ARG A 348 -18.10 1.73 -2.20
CA ARG A 348 -17.50 3.06 -2.09
C ARG A 348 -15.98 3.00 -2.04
N SER A 349 -15.35 4.05 -2.56
CA SER A 349 -13.91 4.24 -2.58
C SER A 349 -13.33 4.28 -1.16
N THR A 350 -12.39 3.38 -0.90
CA THR A 350 -11.56 3.34 0.32
C THR A 350 -10.25 4.12 0.15
N GLY A 351 -10.06 4.73 -1.03
CA GLY A 351 -8.79 5.30 -1.46
C GLY A 351 -7.77 4.27 -1.97
N LEU A 352 -8.08 2.97 -1.85
CA LEU A 352 -7.27 1.87 -2.35
C LEU A 352 -7.94 1.19 -3.56
N ILE A 353 -7.11 0.77 -4.50
CA ILE A 353 -7.45 -0.21 -5.54
C ILE A 353 -6.73 -1.48 -5.15
N VAL A 354 -7.49 -2.55 -4.98
CA VAL A 354 -6.99 -3.85 -4.55
C VAL A 354 -7.39 -4.90 -5.58
N THR A 355 -6.40 -5.63 -6.07
CA THR A 355 -6.61 -6.85 -6.85
C THR A 355 -6.10 -8.02 -6.06
N ALA A 356 -7.00 -8.83 -5.54
CA ALA A 356 -6.64 -10.10 -4.92
C ALA A 356 -6.45 -11.15 -6.02
N SER A 357 -5.30 -11.80 -6.02
CA SER A 357 -5.04 -13.01 -6.80
C SER A 357 -4.94 -14.17 -5.81
N TYR A 358 -5.82 -15.17 -5.95
CA TYR A 358 -5.69 -16.42 -5.19
C TYR A 358 -4.62 -17.27 -5.87
N THR A 359 -3.34 -17.02 -5.56
CA THR A 359 -2.26 -17.87 -6.06
C THR A 359 -1.82 -18.84 -4.98
N ALA A 360 -1.98 -20.14 -5.26
CA ALA A 360 -1.19 -21.17 -4.61
C ALA A 360 0.28 -20.91 -5.02
N VAL A 361 1.12 -20.50 -4.07
CA VAL A 361 2.56 -20.53 -4.30
C VAL A 361 2.96 -22.00 -4.28
N SER A 362 3.45 -22.52 -5.40
CA SER A 362 4.08 -23.84 -5.45
C SER A 362 5.39 -23.78 -4.67
N PHE A 363 5.39 -24.37 -3.48
CA PHE A 363 6.62 -24.66 -2.76
C PHE A 363 7.12 -26.01 -3.27
N SER A 364 8.33 -26.04 -3.84
CA SER A 364 9.03 -27.31 -4.02
C SER A 364 9.32 -27.85 -2.62
N SER A 365 8.61 -28.90 -2.22
CA SER A 365 9.01 -29.76 -1.11
C SER A 365 10.39 -30.31 -1.46
N VAL A 366 11.43 -29.79 -0.81
CA VAL A 366 12.72 -30.46 -0.77
C VAL A 366 12.68 -31.35 0.45
N VAL A 367 12.88 -32.65 0.18
CA VAL A 367 12.98 -33.77 1.13
C VAL A 367 14.03 -33.51 2.19
#